data_AF-A0A842ZYF9-F1
#
_entry.id   AF-A0A842ZYF9-F1
#
_cell.length_a   1.000
_cell.length_b   1.000
_cell.length_c   1.000
_cell.angle_alpha   90.00
_cell.angle_beta   90.00
_cell.angle_gamma   90.00
#
_symmetry.space_group_name_H-M   'P 1'
#
loop_
_entity.id
_entity.type
_entity.pdbx_description
1 polymer ?
#
loop_
_entity_poly.entity_id
_entity_poly.type
_entity_poly.pdbx_seq_one_letter_code
_entity_poly.pdbx_strand_id
1 'polypeptide(L)'
;MSKKLILEHYGYLICGHVEVTTWDGGSGETDMTCQIIKSTKKPSRDKISPLINDGGYGVQSIDYAFVDLYELYRNKRADISGVKKNIDTLEFNEDELKKCKRGI
;
A
#
# COMPACT_ATOMS: atom_id res chain seq x y z
N MET A 1 -13.51 30.37 22.11
CA MET A 1 -12.67 29.19 22.46
C MET A 1 -12.47 28.35 21.21
N SER A 2 -11.23 28.14 20.75
CA SER A 2 -10.96 27.15 19.71
C SER A 2 -10.98 25.75 20.31
N LYS A 3 -11.71 24.82 19.68
CA LYS A 3 -11.67 23.41 20.05
C LYS A 3 -10.46 22.77 19.36
N LYS A 4 -9.51 22.24 20.14
CA LYS A 4 -8.35 21.52 19.61
C LYS A 4 -8.73 20.06 19.35
N LEU A 5 -8.62 19.63 18.09
CA LEU A 5 -8.73 18.22 17.73
C LEU A 5 -7.35 17.57 17.91
N ILE A 6 -7.27 16.54 18.76
CA ILE A 6 -6.06 15.74 18.95
C ILE A 6 -6.27 14.43 18.23
N LEU A 7 -5.41 14.15 17.24
CA LEU A 7 -5.41 12.94 16.46
C LEU A 7 -4.19 12.10 16.83
N GLU A 8 -4.39 10.78 16.93
CA GLU A 8 -3.33 9.82 17.18
C GLU A 8 -3.02 9.06 15.90
N HIS A 9 -1.77 9.13 15.46
CA HIS A 9 -1.27 8.30 14.39
C HIS A 9 -1.29 6.83 14.84
N TYR A 10 -1.88 5.95 14.03
CA TYR A 10 -2.02 4.54 14.41
C TYR A 10 -1.59 3.56 13.32
N GLY A 11 -1.32 4.03 12.10
CA GLY A 11 -0.98 3.15 11.00
C GLY A 11 -0.68 3.85 9.69
N TYR A 12 -0.45 3.00 8.70
CA TYR A 12 -0.27 3.40 7.31
C TYR A 12 -1.19 2.59 6.43
N LEU A 13 -1.78 3.23 5.43
CA LEU A 13 -2.53 2.60 4.37
C LEU A 13 -1.66 2.56 3.12
N ILE A 14 -1.50 1.37 2.58
CA ILE A 14 -0.76 1.06 1.36
C ILE A 14 -1.79 0.85 0.27
N CYS A 15 -1.78 1.68 -0.75
CA CYS A 15 -2.61 1.53 -1.95
C CYS A 15 -1.72 1.74 -3.18
N GLY A 16 -2.26 1.59 -4.37
CA GLY A 16 -1.49 1.82 -5.59
C GLY A 16 -2.10 1.13 -6.79
N HIS A 17 -1.36 1.13 -7.88
CA HIS A 17 -1.66 0.35 -9.08
C HIS A 17 -0.42 -0.46 -9.48
N VAL A 18 -0.67 -1.51 -10.25
CA VAL A 18 0.34 -2.44 -10.72
C VAL A 18 0.19 -2.67 -12.22
N GLU A 19 1.31 -2.81 -12.90
CA GLU A 19 1.38 -3.35 -14.25
C GLU A 19 1.53 -4.86 -14.18
N VAL A 20 0.73 -5.57 -14.98
CA VAL A 20 0.58 -7.02 -14.90
C VAL A 20 0.64 -7.66 -16.28
N THR A 21 1.12 -8.89 -16.32
CA THR A 21 0.99 -9.78 -17.46
C THR A 21 -0.10 -10.82 -17.18
N THR A 22 -1.05 -10.98 -18.10
CA THR A 22 -2.14 -11.95 -18.02
C THR A 22 -1.70 -13.33 -18.52
N TRP A 23 -2.44 -14.39 -18.18
CA TRP A 23 -2.08 -15.77 -18.53
C TRP A 23 -2.03 -16.08 -20.04
N ASP A 24 -2.65 -15.25 -20.86
CA ASP A 24 -2.60 -15.31 -22.33
C ASP A 24 -1.46 -14.46 -22.92
N GLY A 25 -0.61 -13.87 -22.08
CA GLY A 25 0.54 -13.04 -22.48
C GLY A 25 0.20 -11.59 -22.81
N GLY A 26 -1.03 -11.15 -22.54
CA GLY A 26 -1.41 -9.74 -22.60
C GLY A 26 -0.82 -8.93 -21.44
N SER A 27 -0.79 -7.60 -21.59
CA SER A 27 -0.40 -6.68 -20.52
C SER A 27 -1.56 -5.76 -20.14
N GLY A 28 -1.57 -5.32 -18.88
CA GLY A 28 -2.57 -4.40 -18.37
C GLY A 28 -2.14 -3.71 -17.09
N GLU A 29 -3.00 -2.82 -16.61
CA GLU A 29 -2.85 -2.13 -15.33
C GLU A 29 -4.06 -2.48 -14.45
N THR A 30 -3.83 -2.69 -13.16
CA THR A 30 -4.90 -2.88 -12.19
C THR A 30 -4.59 -2.21 -10.86
N ASP A 31 -5.64 -1.79 -10.16
CA ASP A 31 -5.52 -1.27 -8.81
C ASP A 31 -5.17 -2.38 -7.81
N MET A 32 -4.33 -2.04 -6.85
CA MET A 32 -4.04 -2.88 -5.70
C MET A 32 -5.22 -2.87 -4.72
N THR A 33 -5.50 -4.02 -4.10
CA THR A 33 -6.28 -4.01 -2.86
C THR A 33 -5.47 -3.34 -1.76
N CYS A 34 -6.00 -2.26 -1.18
CA CYS A 34 -5.28 -1.53 -0.15
C CYS A 34 -5.09 -2.35 1.14
N GLN A 35 -3.91 -2.22 1.76
CA GLN A 35 -3.53 -2.93 2.99
C GLN A 35 -3.17 -1.96 4.10
N ILE A 36 -3.48 -2.32 5.36
CA ILE A 36 -3.15 -1.50 6.54
C ILE A 36 -2.00 -2.12 7.32
N ILE A 37 -0.95 -1.33 7.54
CA ILE A 37 0.09 -1.64 8.51
C ILE A 37 -0.21 -0.86 9.79
N LYS A 38 -0.56 -1.57 10.87
CA LYS A 38 -0.72 -0.98 12.21
C LYS A 38 0.65 -0.70 12.82
N SER A 39 1.20 0.48 12.55
CA SER A 39 2.46 0.94 13.13
C SER A 39 2.49 2.45 13.22
N THR A 40 3.12 2.97 14.27
CA THR A 40 3.40 4.41 14.44
C THR A 40 4.69 4.84 13.75
N LYS A 41 5.46 3.90 13.16
CA LYS A 41 6.70 4.19 12.42
C LYS A 41 6.48 3.96 10.93
N LYS A 42 7.00 4.86 10.09
CA LYS A 42 6.95 4.72 8.63
C LYS A 42 7.53 3.36 8.22
N PRO A 43 6.77 2.53 7.47
CA PRO A 43 7.27 1.24 7.02
C PRO A 43 8.40 1.42 6.01
N SER A 44 9.39 0.53 6.05
CA SER A 44 10.43 0.44 5.02
C SER A 44 9.88 -0.20 3.75
N ARG A 45 10.58 -0.02 2.63
CA ARG A 45 10.25 -0.68 1.35
C ARG A 45 10.13 -2.20 1.49
N ASP A 46 11.02 -2.83 2.27
CA ASP A 46 10.96 -4.29 2.53
C ASP A 46 9.69 -4.74 3.26
N LYS A 47 9.06 -3.87 4.04
CA LYS A 47 7.76 -4.15 4.68
C LYS A 47 6.57 -3.88 3.77
N ILE A 48 6.75 -3.03 2.76
CA ILE A 48 5.70 -2.64 1.81
C ILE A 48 5.62 -3.65 0.67
N SER A 49 6.78 -4.08 0.13
CA SER A 49 6.84 -4.94 -1.05
C SER A 49 6.00 -6.22 -0.97
N PRO A 50 5.99 -6.98 0.16
CA PRO A 50 5.15 -8.18 0.28
C PRO A 50 3.64 -7.91 0.26
N LEU A 51 3.21 -6.64 0.37
CA LEU A 51 1.81 -6.24 0.33
C LEU A 51 1.35 -5.85 -1.09
N ILE A 52 2.27 -5.78 -2.06
CA ILE A 52 1.96 -5.53 -3.46
C ILE A 52 1.17 -6.72 -4.01
N ASN A 53 0.02 -6.42 -4.60
CA ASN A 53 -0.93 -7.42 -5.06
C ASN A 53 -1.65 -6.94 -6.32
N ASP A 54 -2.23 -7.88 -7.04
CA ASP A 54 -2.92 -7.67 -8.32
C ASP A 54 -4.40 -7.33 -8.13
N GLY A 55 -4.85 -6.92 -6.94
CA GLY A 55 -6.26 -6.67 -6.67
C GLY A 55 -7.15 -7.93 -6.67
N GLY A 56 -6.57 -9.14 -6.74
CA GLY A 56 -7.31 -10.39 -6.80
C GLY A 56 -7.74 -10.82 -8.21
N TYR A 57 -7.18 -10.21 -9.26
CA TYR A 57 -7.49 -10.56 -10.66
C TYR A 57 -6.91 -11.91 -11.08
N GLY A 58 -5.92 -12.45 -10.37
CA GLY A 58 -5.31 -13.75 -10.64
C GLY A 58 -4.42 -13.71 -11.88
N VAL A 59 -3.46 -12.79 -11.92
CA VAL A 59 -2.56 -12.56 -13.07
C VAL A 59 -1.37 -13.52 -13.08
N GLN A 60 -0.66 -13.61 -14.22
CA GLN A 60 0.55 -14.43 -14.35
C GLN A 60 1.71 -13.80 -13.58
N SER A 61 1.94 -12.50 -13.75
CA SER A 61 2.97 -11.74 -13.03
C SER A 61 2.54 -10.31 -12.77
N ILE A 62 3.17 -9.70 -11.76
CA ILE A 62 3.19 -8.27 -11.54
C ILE A 62 4.58 -7.82 -11.97
N ASP A 63 4.64 -6.95 -12.98
CA ASP A 63 5.88 -6.55 -13.63
C ASP A 63 6.40 -5.23 -13.05
N TYR A 64 5.47 -4.37 -12.63
CA TYR A 64 5.76 -3.08 -12.01
C TYR A 64 4.68 -2.69 -10.98
N ALA A 65 5.03 -1.85 -10.01
CA ALA A 65 4.09 -1.32 -9.03
C ALA A 65 4.38 0.13 -8.64
N PHE A 66 3.32 0.94 -8.59
CA PHE A 66 3.34 2.29 -8.02
C PHE A 66 2.52 2.27 -6.73
N VAL A 67 3.20 2.42 -5.60
CA VAL A 67 2.61 2.26 -4.27
C VAL A 67 2.53 3.59 -3.56
N ASP A 68 1.31 4.06 -3.31
CA ASP A 68 1.04 5.22 -2.50
C ASP A 68 0.98 4.88 -1.01
N LEU A 69 1.71 5.66 -0.22
CA LEU A 69 1.77 5.54 1.22
C LEU A 69 1.06 6.70 1.90
N TYR A 70 0.21 6.33 2.85
CA TYR A 70 -0.69 7.26 3.50
C TYR A 70 -0.72 7.06 5.00
N GLU A 71 -0.69 8.15 5.76
CA GLU A 71 -0.80 8.08 7.23
C GLU A 71 -2.26 7.97 7.68
N LEU A 72 -2.49 7.10 8.67
CA LEU A 72 -3.79 6.88 9.29
C LEU A 72 -3.82 7.46 10.70
N TYR A 73 -4.84 8.27 10.95
CA TYR A 73 -5.06 8.92 12.23
C TYR A 73 -6.43 8.58 12.79
N ARG A 74 -6.53 8.46 14.11
CA ARG A 74 -7.79 8.24 14.82
C ARG A 74 -8.00 9.25 15.93
N ASN A 75 -9.24 9.53 16.27
CA ASN A 75 -9.61 10.31 17.45
C ASN A 75 -10.00 9.36 18.60
N LYS A 76 -9.55 9.64 19.82
CA LYS A 76 -9.91 8.86 21.02
C LYS A 76 -11.38 8.97 21.45
N ARG A 77 -12.10 10.01 21.02
CA ARG A 77 -13.48 10.32 21.47
C ARG A 77 -14.59 9.92 20.49
N ALA A 78 -14.25 9.67 19.24
CA ALA A 78 -15.15 9.21 18.21
C ALA A 78 -14.31 8.37 17.26
N ASP A 79 -14.82 7.23 16.82
CA ASP A 79 -14.13 6.29 15.92
C ASP A 79 -14.05 6.85 14.48
N ILE A 80 -13.66 8.11 14.37
CA ILE A 80 -13.40 8.81 13.13
C ILE A 80 -11.98 8.39 12.73
N SER A 81 -11.89 7.34 11.93
CA SER A 81 -10.69 6.99 11.17
C SER A 81 -10.56 7.98 10.02
N GLY A 82 -9.71 8.99 10.20
CA GLY A 82 -9.40 9.98 9.17
C GLY A 82 -8.19 9.55 8.37
N VAL A 83 -8.34 9.61 7.04
CA VAL A 83 -7.36 9.27 6.01
C VAL A 83 -7.44 10.51 5.08
N LYS A 84 -6.42 11.32 4.80
CA LYS A 84 -5.08 10.97 4.31
C LYS A 84 -4.20 12.22 4.12
N LYS A 85 -2.94 12.21 4.59
CA LYS A 85 -1.87 12.94 3.90
C LYS A 85 -1.12 11.91 3.06
N ASN A 86 -1.06 12.10 1.73
CA ASN A 86 -0.09 11.36 0.92
C ASN A 86 1.30 11.82 1.34
N ILE A 87 2.14 10.87 1.73
CA ILE A 87 3.49 11.17 2.18
C ILE A 87 4.56 10.63 1.25
N ASP A 88 4.20 9.73 0.33
CA ASP A 88 5.12 9.11 -0.60
C ASP A 88 4.37 8.34 -1.70
N THR A 89 5.01 8.24 -2.86
CA THR A 89 4.70 7.26 -3.91
C THR A 89 6.00 6.52 -4.21
N LEU A 90 5.94 5.19 -4.09
CA LEU A 90 7.08 4.30 -4.19
C LEU A 90 6.95 3.42 -5.42
N GLU A 91 7.97 3.44 -6.26
CA GLU A 91 8.07 2.60 -7.44
C GLU A 91 8.77 1.28 -7.12
N PHE A 92 8.28 0.16 -7.64
CA PHE A 92 8.92 -1.16 -7.54
C PHE A 92 8.97 -1.83 -8.91
N ASN A 93 10.16 -2.29 -9.29
CA ASN A 93 10.33 -3.08 -10.51
C ASN A 93 10.26 -4.59 -10.26
N GLU A 94 10.21 -5.36 -11.34
CA GLU A 94 10.11 -6.82 -11.31
C GLU A 94 11.20 -7.49 -10.44
N ASP A 95 12.44 -6.98 -10.46
CA ASP A 95 13.55 -7.54 -9.67
C ASP A 95 13.36 -7.34 -8.16
N GLU A 96 12.84 -6.18 -7.75
CA GLU A 96 12.49 -5.89 -6.37
C GLU A 96 11.32 -6.75 -5.90
N LEU A 97 10.34 -6.99 -6.77
CA LEU A 97 9.18 -7.85 -6.48
C LEU A 97 9.57 -9.32 -6.36
N LYS A 98 10.46 -9.81 -7.24
CA LYS A 98 10.96 -11.21 -7.24
C LYS A 98 11.77 -11.53 -5.98
N LYS A 99 12.57 -10.58 -5.48
CA LYS A 99 13.34 -10.77 -4.23
C LYS A 99 12.44 -11.03 -3.02
N CYS A 100 11.19 -10.56 -3.06
CA CYS A 100 10.24 -10.70 -1.96
C CYS A 100 9.49 -12.05 -1.95
N LYS A 101 9.46 -12.79 -3.07
CA LYS A 101 8.81 -14.12 -3.15
C LYS A 101 9.69 -15.30 -2.65
N ARG A 102 10.94 -15.08 -2.23
CA ARG A 102 11.89 -16.14 -1.79
C ARG A 102 11.73 -16.54 -0.31
N GLY A 103 10.51 -16.84 0.12
CA GLY A 103 10.23 -17.24 1.50
C GLY A 103 9.08 -18.24 1.65
N ILE A 104 8.91 -19.15 0.69
CA ILE A 104 8.06 -20.34 0.82
C ILE A 104 8.97 -21.55 0.96
#